data_AF-A0A962QNG3-F1
#
_entry.id   AF-A0A962QNG3-F1
#
_cell.length_a   1.000
_cell.length_b   1.000
_cell.length_c   1.000
_cell.angle_alpha   90.00
_cell.angle_beta   90.00
_cell.angle_gamma   90.00
#
_symmetry.space_group_name_H-M   'P 1'
#
loop_
_entity.id
_entity.type
_entity.pdbx_description
1 polymer ?
#
loop_
_entity_poly.entity_id
_entity_poly.type
_entity_poly.pdbx_seq_one_letter_code
_entity_poly.pdbx_strand_id
1 'polypeptide(L)'
;PGALGLLADAAAADPGNPRIFLRMAQVHAAAGDTTAAEQVLDSLPAAEQDTPETRQLRSQLFFDRIALDAEPPEVLSRRLDESPNDSAARYQLAAHKVMANDIEPALEDLLQIMQNDRKFGDDAARNALLRLFDMLGDDPAIRRYRARMFTLLH
;
A
#
# COMPACT_ATOMS: atom_id res chain seq x y z
N PRO A 1 -21.43 -9.11 20.72
CA PRO A 1 -21.37 -8.86 19.26
C PRO A 1 -20.04 -8.17 18.93
N GLY A 2 -19.27 -8.68 17.96
CA GLY A 2 -18.03 -8.04 17.50
C GLY A 2 -18.31 -6.90 16.52
N ALA A 3 -17.30 -6.07 16.21
CA ALA A 3 -17.43 -4.92 15.32
C ALA A 3 -18.00 -5.29 13.94
N LEU A 4 -17.59 -6.42 13.36
CA LEU A 4 -18.13 -6.93 12.09
C LEU A 4 -19.62 -7.27 12.17
N GLY A 5 -20.09 -7.82 13.29
CA GLY A 5 -21.51 -8.15 13.47
C GLY A 5 -22.39 -6.90 13.49
N LEU A 6 -21.95 -5.84 14.17
CA LEU A 6 -22.67 -4.55 14.19
C LEU A 6 -22.70 -3.89 12.80
N LEU A 7 -21.62 -4.01 12.04
CA LEU A 7 -21.56 -3.49 10.67
C LEU A 7 -22.44 -4.30 9.71
N ALA A 8 -22.53 -5.63 9.89
CA ALA A 8 -23.43 -6.47 9.11
C ALA A 8 -24.92 -6.13 9.36
N ASP A 9 -25.30 -5.91 10.63
CA ASP A 9 -26.65 -5.46 10.97
C ASP A 9 -26.96 -4.08 10.35
N ALA A 10 -25.99 -3.16 10.36
CA ALA A 10 -26.12 -1.86 9.72
C ALA A 10 -26.23 -1.96 8.19
N ALA A 11 -25.45 -2.85 7.56
CA ALA A 11 -25.52 -3.10 6.12
C ALA A 11 -26.86 -3.72 5.71
N ALA A 12 -27.46 -4.56 6.56
CA ALA A 12 -28.80 -5.09 6.31
C ALA A 12 -29.88 -4.00 6.41
N ALA A 13 -29.71 -3.03 7.31
CA ALA A 13 -30.64 -1.92 7.48
C ALA A 13 -30.50 -0.85 6.38
N ASP A 14 -29.29 -0.65 5.85
CA ASP A 14 -28.99 0.33 4.79
C ASP A 14 -28.01 -0.24 3.74
N PRO A 15 -28.47 -1.16 2.86
CA PRO A 15 -27.60 -1.87 1.92
C PRO A 15 -26.95 -0.98 0.87
N GLY A 16 -27.46 0.25 0.69
CA GLY A 16 -26.97 1.21 -0.28
C GLY A 16 -25.85 2.11 0.25
N ASN A 17 -25.41 1.93 1.50
CA ASN A 17 -24.47 2.83 2.15
C ASN A 17 -23.01 2.34 2.03
N PRO A 18 -22.23 2.87 1.08
CA PRO A 18 -20.87 2.41 0.82
C PRO A 18 -19.93 2.65 2.00
N ARG A 19 -20.26 3.59 2.89
CA ARG A 19 -19.45 3.86 4.09
C ARG A 19 -19.43 2.66 5.04
N ILE A 20 -20.51 1.88 5.10
CA ILE A 20 -20.59 0.68 5.95
C ILE A 20 -19.61 -0.38 5.44
N PHE A 21 -19.62 -0.65 4.14
CA PHE A 21 -18.70 -1.58 3.49
C PHE A 21 -17.24 -1.11 3.62
N LEU A 22 -16.96 0.18 3.44
CA LEU A 22 -15.61 0.72 3.67
C LEU A 22 -15.16 0.49 5.13
N ARG A 23 -16.04 0.66 6.12
CA ARG A 23 -15.73 0.32 7.53
C ARG A 23 -15.50 -1.18 7.73
N MET A 24 -16.27 -2.04 7.07
CA MET A 24 -16.06 -3.49 7.14
C MET A 24 -14.68 -3.87 6.59
N ALA A 25 -14.28 -3.31 5.44
CA ALA A 25 -12.95 -3.51 4.87
C ALA A 25 -11.83 -3.07 5.83
N GLN A 26 -12.00 -1.92 6.50
CA GLN A 26 -11.03 -1.45 7.51
C GLN A 26 -10.92 -2.41 8.70
N VAL A 27 -12.03 -2.98 9.16
CA VAL A 27 -12.01 -3.96 10.26
C VAL A 27 -11.33 -5.26 9.83
N HIS A 28 -11.56 -5.75 8.61
CA HIS A 28 -10.84 -6.90 8.07
C HIS A 28 -9.34 -6.63 7.95
N ALA A 29 -8.96 -5.47 7.41
CA ALA A 29 -7.56 -5.05 7.30
C ALA A 29 -6.88 -5.00 8.68
N ALA A 30 -7.52 -4.39 9.67
CA ALA A 30 -7.00 -4.33 11.04
C ALA A 30 -6.88 -5.71 11.71
N ALA A 31 -7.64 -6.71 11.25
CA ALA A 31 -7.54 -8.10 11.71
C ALA A 31 -6.46 -8.91 10.97
N GLY A 32 -5.75 -8.30 10.01
CA GLY A 32 -4.80 -8.99 9.13
C GLY A 32 -5.44 -9.80 8.00
N ASP A 33 -6.77 -9.74 7.87
CA ASP A 33 -7.52 -10.42 6.80
C ASP A 33 -7.56 -9.55 5.54
N THR A 34 -6.39 -9.37 4.94
CA THR A 34 -6.21 -8.51 3.75
C THR A 34 -7.04 -8.98 2.57
N THR A 35 -7.21 -10.30 2.42
CA THR A 35 -8.05 -10.89 1.37
C THR A 35 -9.53 -10.52 1.53
N ALA A 36 -10.10 -10.64 2.74
CA ALA A 36 -11.48 -10.23 2.95
C ALA A 36 -11.66 -8.72 2.81
N ALA A 37 -10.67 -7.93 3.25
CA ALA A 37 -10.69 -6.48 3.06
C ALA A 37 -10.77 -6.10 1.58
N GLU A 38 -9.95 -6.71 0.72
CA GLU A 38 -9.97 -6.49 -0.73
C GLU A 38 -11.32 -6.88 -1.36
N GLN A 39 -11.87 -8.05 -0.99
CA GLN A 39 -13.18 -8.49 -1.49
C GLN A 39 -14.30 -7.50 -1.17
N VAL A 40 -14.29 -6.93 0.04
CA VAL A 40 -15.27 -5.91 0.42
C VAL A 40 -15.08 -4.64 -0.42
N LEU A 41 -13.83 -4.22 -0.67
CA LEU A 41 -13.57 -3.04 -1.52
C LEU A 41 -13.93 -3.27 -2.99
N ASP A 42 -13.79 -4.49 -3.49
CA ASP A 42 -14.19 -4.87 -4.85
C ASP A 42 -15.73 -4.89 -4.99
N SER A 43 -16.45 -5.11 -3.88
CA SER A 43 -17.92 -5.09 -3.86
C SER A 43 -18.52 -3.69 -3.82
N LEU A 44 -17.71 -2.65 -3.61
CA LEU A 44 -18.19 -1.27 -3.58
C LEU A 44 -18.79 -0.86 -4.94
N PRO A 45 -19.83 -0.01 -4.96
CA PRO A 45 -20.31 0.60 -6.19
C PRO A 45 -19.19 1.31 -6.95
N ALA A 46 -19.24 1.33 -8.28
CA ALA A 46 -18.18 1.92 -9.12
C ALA A 46 -17.81 3.36 -8.73
N ALA A 47 -18.80 4.18 -8.32
CA ALA A 47 -18.57 5.55 -7.85
C ALA A 47 -17.71 5.65 -6.58
N GLU A 48 -17.60 4.56 -5.81
CA GLU A 48 -16.95 4.49 -4.49
C GLU A 48 -15.61 3.75 -4.55
N GLN A 49 -15.33 3.05 -5.66
CA GLN A 49 -14.08 2.29 -5.84
C GLN A 49 -12.85 3.21 -5.97
N ASP A 50 -13.05 4.42 -6.50
CA ASP A 50 -11.98 5.41 -6.73
C ASP A 50 -12.09 6.63 -5.81
N THR A 51 -12.74 6.50 -4.65
CA THR A 51 -12.66 7.56 -3.63
C THR A 51 -11.27 7.60 -2.99
N PRO A 52 -10.82 8.75 -2.49
CA PRO A 52 -9.54 8.84 -1.78
C PRO A 52 -9.40 7.81 -0.65
N GLU A 53 -10.46 7.58 0.11
CA GLU A 53 -10.47 6.63 1.22
C GLU A 53 -10.33 5.18 0.75
N THR A 54 -10.99 4.80 -0.35
CA THR A 54 -10.85 3.46 -0.93
C THR A 54 -9.44 3.26 -1.50
N ARG A 55 -8.90 4.25 -2.22
CA ARG A 55 -7.52 4.18 -2.74
C ARG A 55 -6.51 4.05 -1.62
N GLN A 56 -6.64 4.84 -0.55
CA GLN A 56 -5.76 4.79 0.61
C GLN A 56 -5.76 3.40 1.24
N LEU A 57 -6.94 2.79 1.47
CA LEU A 57 -7.02 1.47 2.07
C LEU A 57 -6.46 0.38 1.13
N ARG A 58 -6.73 0.44 -0.17
CA ARG A 58 -6.11 -0.49 -1.14
C ARG A 58 -4.59 -0.37 -1.14
N SER A 59 -4.07 0.84 -1.03
CA SER A 59 -2.63 1.07 -0.96
C SER A 59 -2.03 0.52 0.32
N GLN A 60 -2.71 0.63 1.46
CA GLN A 60 -2.28 -0.01 2.69
C GLN A 60 -2.23 -1.54 2.55
N LEU A 61 -3.33 -2.15 2.07
CA LEU A 61 -3.42 -3.61 1.85
C LEU A 61 -2.33 -4.13 0.90
N PHE A 62 -1.98 -3.34 -0.12
CA PHE A 62 -0.89 -3.63 -1.03
C PHE A 62 0.47 -3.76 -0.30
N PHE A 63 0.80 -2.82 0.60
CA PHE A 63 2.05 -2.90 1.37
C PHE A 63 1.99 -3.97 2.46
N ASP A 64 0.83 -4.18 3.10
CA ASP A 64 0.61 -5.27 4.04
C ASP A 64 0.97 -6.61 3.38
N ARG A 65 0.50 -6.84 2.15
CA ARG A 65 0.78 -8.08 1.41
C ARG A 65 2.27 -8.26 1.13
N ILE A 66 2.95 -7.21 0.66
CA ILE A 66 4.38 -7.29 0.37
C ILE A 66 5.17 -7.60 1.66
N ALA A 67 4.81 -6.95 2.77
CA ALA A 67 5.48 -7.15 4.05
C ALA A 67 5.21 -8.54 4.65
N LEU A 68 4.02 -9.11 4.45
CA LEU A 68 3.67 -10.46 4.88
C LEU A 68 4.52 -11.54 4.19
N ASP A 69 4.81 -11.36 2.90
CA ASP A 69 5.62 -12.29 2.10
C ASP A 69 7.13 -11.94 2.12
N ALA A 70 7.52 -10.86 2.81
CA ALA A 70 8.90 -10.39 2.87
C ALA A 70 9.76 -11.15 3.88
N GLU A 71 11.06 -11.23 3.60
CA GLU A 71 12.03 -11.64 4.61
C GLU A 71 12.10 -10.62 5.77
N PRO A 72 12.63 -11.00 6.95
CA PRO A 72 12.83 -10.06 8.05
C PRO A 72 13.68 -8.85 7.64
N PRO A 73 13.38 -7.63 8.13
CA PRO A 73 14.11 -6.41 7.78
C PRO A 73 15.63 -6.50 7.95
N GLU A 74 16.12 -7.23 8.95
CA GLU A 74 17.54 -7.42 9.25
C GLU A 74 18.24 -8.35 8.24
N VAL A 75 17.49 -9.28 7.64
CA VAL A 75 17.99 -10.12 6.54
C VAL A 75 18.10 -9.28 5.28
N LEU A 76 17.06 -8.51 4.97
CA LEU A 76 17.01 -7.61 3.82
C LEU A 76 18.12 -6.55 3.86
N SER A 77 18.37 -5.98 5.04
CA SER A 77 19.43 -4.99 5.23
C SER A 77 20.81 -5.58 4.94
N ARG A 78 21.09 -6.79 5.44
CA ARG A 78 22.35 -7.50 5.14
C ARG A 78 22.51 -7.83 3.66
N ARG A 79 21.43 -8.26 2.99
CA ARG A 79 21.44 -8.47 1.53
C ARG A 79 21.83 -7.21 0.79
N LEU A 80 21.35 -6.05 1.23
CA LEU A 80 21.70 -4.76 0.61
C LEU A 80 23.13 -4.29 0.93
N ASP A 81 23.67 -4.64 2.10
CA ASP A 81 25.08 -4.38 2.43
C ASP A 81 26.02 -5.18 1.52
N GLU A 82 25.67 -6.45 1.23
CA GLU A 82 26.43 -7.33 0.34
C GLU A 82 26.19 -7.02 -1.14
N SER A 83 24.96 -6.67 -1.50
CA SER A 83 24.51 -6.39 -2.87
C SER A 83 23.60 -5.16 -2.90
N PRO A 84 24.17 -3.94 -3.01
CA PRO A 84 23.39 -2.70 -3.01
C PRO A 84 22.38 -2.55 -4.15
N ASN A 85 22.52 -3.36 -5.20
CA ASN A 85 21.64 -3.38 -6.38
C ASN A 85 20.55 -4.46 -6.31
N ASP A 86 20.35 -5.11 -5.17
CA ASP A 86 19.28 -6.08 -4.97
C ASP A 86 17.90 -5.37 -4.88
N SER A 87 17.27 -5.17 -6.04
CA SER A 87 15.95 -4.55 -6.16
C SER A 87 14.87 -5.27 -5.36
N ALA A 88 14.95 -6.60 -5.27
CA ALA A 88 13.98 -7.40 -4.53
C ALA A 88 14.08 -7.17 -3.02
N ALA A 89 15.30 -7.18 -2.48
CA ALA A 89 15.52 -6.88 -1.07
C ALA A 89 15.09 -5.46 -0.72
N ARG A 90 15.42 -4.49 -1.59
CA ARG A 90 15.06 -3.08 -1.42
C ARG A 90 13.55 -2.86 -1.47
N TYR A 91 12.86 -3.58 -2.36
CA TYR A 91 11.40 -3.49 -2.50
C TYR A 91 10.68 -4.01 -1.25
N GLN A 92 11.10 -5.16 -0.75
CA GLN A 92 10.57 -5.74 0.49
C GLN A 92 10.87 -4.87 1.71
N LEU A 93 12.08 -4.31 1.80
CA LEU A 93 12.47 -3.41 2.89
C LEU A 93 11.65 -2.11 2.86
N ALA A 94 11.35 -1.59 1.66
CA ALA A 94 10.47 -0.43 1.52
C ALA A 94 9.07 -0.73 2.10
N ALA A 95 8.50 -1.91 1.85
CA ALA A 95 7.21 -2.29 2.44
C ALA A 95 7.24 -2.35 3.97
N HIS A 96 8.28 -2.94 4.57
CA HIS A 96 8.47 -2.91 6.03
C HIS A 96 8.55 -1.48 6.58
N LYS A 97 9.26 -0.58 5.88
CA LYS A 97 9.34 0.84 6.24
C LYS A 97 7.97 1.53 6.17
N VAL A 98 7.15 1.23 5.16
CA VAL A 98 5.77 1.74 5.10
C VAL A 98 4.97 1.25 6.31
N MET A 99 5.08 -0.03 6.66
CA MET A 99 4.41 -0.61 7.85
C MET A 99 4.86 0.01 9.16
N ALA A 100 6.13 0.40 9.25
CA ALA A 100 6.69 1.13 10.39
C ALA A 100 6.37 2.64 10.38
N ASN A 101 5.62 3.14 9.38
CA ASN A 101 5.35 4.56 9.15
C ASN A 101 6.63 5.39 8.85
N ASP A 102 7.71 4.73 8.43
CA ASP A 102 8.97 5.33 7.96
C ASP A 102 8.89 5.65 6.45
N ILE A 103 8.02 6.59 6.11
CA ILE A 103 7.60 6.87 4.73
C ILE A 103 8.74 7.41 3.85
N GLU A 104 9.51 8.37 4.36
CA GLU A 104 10.58 9.01 3.57
C GLU A 104 11.67 8.00 3.15
N PRO A 105 12.20 7.15 4.06
CA PRO A 105 13.08 6.05 3.68
C PRO A 105 12.48 5.08 2.66
N ALA A 106 11.18 4.74 2.76
CA ALA A 106 10.52 3.86 1.80
C ALA A 106 10.46 4.47 0.39
N LEU A 107 10.16 5.77 0.30
CA LEU A 107 10.15 6.50 -0.97
C LEU A 107 11.53 6.52 -1.64
N GLU A 108 12.60 6.74 -0.87
CA GLU A 108 13.97 6.71 -1.40
C GLU A 108 14.35 5.33 -1.93
N ASP A 109 13.99 4.26 -1.21
CA ASP A 109 14.26 2.89 -1.65
C ASP A 109 13.59 2.59 -2.99
N LEU A 110 12.30 2.91 -3.14
CA LEU A 110 11.56 2.67 -4.37
C LEU A 110 12.08 3.52 -5.55
N LEU A 111 12.48 4.77 -5.29
CA LEU A 111 13.11 5.60 -6.30
C LEU A 111 14.47 5.04 -6.74
N GLN A 112 15.25 4.47 -5.83
CA GLN A 112 16.52 3.84 -6.17
C GLN A 112 16.31 2.61 -7.07
N ILE A 113 15.26 1.81 -6.82
CA ILE A 113 14.88 0.71 -7.73
C ILE A 113 14.55 1.29 -9.11
N MET A 114 13.70 2.32 -9.20
CA MET A 114 13.36 2.93 -10.48
C MET A 114 14.58 3.45 -11.25
N GLN A 115 15.59 3.97 -10.53
CA GLN A 115 16.81 4.50 -11.12
C GLN A 115 17.73 3.40 -11.67
N ASN A 116 17.86 2.28 -10.94
CA ASN A 116 18.85 1.25 -11.26
C ASN A 116 18.26 0.07 -12.05
N ASP A 117 16.98 -0.22 -11.85
CA ASP A 117 16.28 -1.39 -12.39
C ASP A 117 14.80 -1.07 -12.61
N ARG A 118 14.53 -0.16 -13.56
CA ARG A 118 13.18 0.35 -13.82
C ARG A 118 12.14 -0.73 -14.06
N LYS A 119 12.53 -1.84 -14.71
CA LYS A 119 11.63 -2.94 -15.10
C LYS A 119 11.43 -3.99 -14.01
N PHE A 120 12.03 -3.80 -12.84
CA PHE A 120 11.90 -4.72 -11.72
C PHE A 120 10.42 -5.07 -11.44
N GLY A 121 10.10 -6.36 -11.45
CA GLY A 121 8.78 -6.87 -11.08
C GLY A 121 7.62 -6.32 -11.91
N ASP A 122 7.82 -6.04 -13.20
CA ASP A 122 6.81 -5.41 -14.07
C ASP A 122 6.41 -4.01 -13.56
N ASP A 123 7.42 -3.14 -13.44
CA ASP A 123 7.30 -1.78 -12.88
C ASP A 123 6.81 -1.75 -11.41
N ALA A 124 7.13 -2.77 -10.61
CA ALA A 124 6.68 -2.91 -9.22
C ALA A 124 7.01 -1.68 -8.35
N ALA A 125 8.21 -1.12 -8.50
CA ALA A 125 8.63 0.04 -7.73
C ALA A 125 7.83 1.31 -8.08
N ARG A 126 7.55 1.50 -9.37
CA ARG A 126 6.70 2.59 -9.87
C ARG A 126 5.29 2.44 -9.30
N ASN A 127 4.72 1.24 -9.36
CA ASN A 127 3.39 0.96 -8.83
C ASN A 127 3.33 1.21 -7.32
N ALA A 128 4.34 0.79 -6.55
CA ALA A 128 4.42 1.04 -5.12
C ALA A 128 4.53 2.54 -4.78
N LEU A 129 5.29 3.34 -5.55
CA LEU A 129 5.35 4.79 -5.36
C LEU A 129 3.97 5.45 -5.55
N LEU A 130 3.22 5.03 -6.58
CA LEU A 130 1.84 5.52 -6.77
C LEU A 130 0.94 5.17 -5.59
N ARG A 131 1.05 3.94 -5.05
CA ARG A 131 0.33 3.53 -3.84
C ARG A 131 0.66 4.38 -2.62
N LEU A 132 1.94 4.69 -2.40
CA LEU A 132 2.36 5.60 -1.34
C LEU A 132 1.78 7.01 -1.52
N PHE A 133 1.74 7.52 -2.74
CA PHE A 133 1.14 8.82 -3.01
C PHE A 133 -0.38 8.84 -2.76
N ASP A 134 -1.08 7.74 -3.03
CA ASP A 134 -2.49 7.57 -2.66
C ASP A 134 -2.67 7.56 -1.13
N MET A 135 -1.76 6.93 -0.38
CA MET A 135 -1.82 6.92 1.09
C MET A 135 -1.61 8.30 1.72
N LEU A 136 -0.72 9.09 1.13
CA LEU A 136 -0.28 10.39 1.67
C LEU A 136 -1.13 11.56 1.17
N GLY A 137 -1.90 11.38 0.10
CA GLY A 137 -2.76 12.42 -0.45
C GLY A 137 -1.98 13.63 -0.95
N ASP A 138 -2.34 14.82 -0.46
CA ASP A 138 -1.80 16.12 -0.90
C ASP A 138 -0.66 16.66 -0.01
N ASP A 139 0.08 15.77 0.68
CA ASP A 139 1.19 16.17 1.53
C ASP A 139 2.24 17.02 0.74
N PRO A 140 2.54 18.26 1.16
CA PRO A 140 3.59 19.08 0.55
C PRO A 140 4.95 18.38 0.43
N ALA A 141 5.30 17.50 1.38
CA ALA A 141 6.56 16.78 1.43
C ALA A 141 6.70 15.75 0.31
N ILE A 142 5.58 15.23 -0.23
CA ILE A 142 5.62 14.23 -1.31
C ILE A 142 5.79 14.85 -2.71
N ARG A 143 5.60 16.16 -2.86
CA ARG A 143 5.71 16.84 -4.17
C ARG A 143 7.07 16.66 -4.82
N ARG A 144 8.15 16.73 -4.02
CA ARG A 144 9.51 16.49 -4.51
C ARG A 144 9.71 15.04 -4.99
N TYR A 145 9.05 14.09 -4.35
CA TYR A 145 9.11 12.67 -4.71
C TYR A 145 8.34 12.37 -6.00
N ARG A 146 7.15 12.97 -6.17
CA ARG A 146 6.39 12.89 -7.43
C ARG A 146 7.21 13.45 -8.60
N ALA A 147 7.88 14.58 -8.41
CA ALA A 147 8.75 15.16 -9.43
C ALA A 147 9.93 14.25 -9.78
N ARG A 148 10.64 13.70 -8.77
CA ARG A 148 11.74 12.74 -8.98
C ARG A 148 11.28 11.48 -9.70
N MET A 149 10.16 10.90 -9.29
CA MET A 149 9.58 9.74 -9.99
C MET A 149 9.32 10.06 -11.47
N PHE A 150 8.72 11.22 -11.76
CA PHE A 150 8.44 11.63 -13.13
C PHE A 150 9.72 11.76 -13.97
N THR A 151 10.79 12.33 -13.41
CA THR A 151 12.07 12.44 -14.13
C THR A 151 12.71 11.09 -14.47
N LEU A 152 12.42 10.03 -13.70
CA LEU A 152 12.93 8.68 -13.97
C LEU A 152 12.12 7.91 -15.03
N LEU A 153 10.99 8.48 -15.50
CA LEU A 153 10.17 7.88 -16.55
C LEU A 153 10.65 8.24 -17.97
N HIS A 154 11.57 9.20 -18.10
CA HIS A 154 12.05 9.74 -19.38
C HIS A 154 13.54 9.45 -19.55
#